data_AF-A0A9P9NHN8-F1
#
_entry.id   AF-A0A9P9NHN8-F1
#
_cell.length_a   1.000
_cell.length_b   1.000
_cell.length_c   1.000
_cell.angle_alpha   90.00
_cell.angle_beta   90.00
_cell.angle_gamma   90.00
#
_symmetry.space_group_name_H-M   'P 1'
#
loop_
_entity.id
_entity.type
_entity.pdbx_description
1 polymer ?
#
loop_
_entity_poly.entity_id
_entity_poly.type
_entity_poly.pdbx_seq_one_letter_code
_entity_poly.pdbx_strand_id
1 'polypeptide(L)'
;MARKKSRRGGMRPTPKRRVRRAKDGKHYKVPGFDAFSPHPILTKPLAKGQRQKLVPCEEIIEPEKGIHSFAWAASIVPQTTGFLSFPFELRVKIYEHIIEGFSCGEEPINPRKKGNKFCSPTWRKIAEETTKISLLSRQVYVDFVGSSLLYRFKPFSFSSPTLLLNYLCVMNPLHKNAIRSITLNIHFLPNSTTLPKKAFTYLSKCAGLEELRIRIHLPLALCRFSPTFTRPPQSNVYRVAISLPPDGKVEKKIREGVSKGGLGLVRGLKMFGLSFVEPEYRPVVAVNFRYVRPVVEPSEELEGFSEEIRGLMEGVR
;
A
#
# COMPACT_ATOMS: atom_id res chain seq x y z
N MET A 1 -61.30 33.78 -9.96
CA MET A 1 -60.32 32.66 -9.78
C MET A 1 -58.90 33.19 -9.94
N ALA A 2 -58.16 33.36 -8.85
CA ALA A 2 -56.80 33.91 -8.87
C ALA A 2 -55.73 32.80 -8.90
N ARG A 3 -54.89 32.78 -9.94
CA ARG A 3 -53.80 31.81 -10.12
C ARG A 3 -52.65 32.09 -9.15
N LYS A 4 -52.36 31.13 -8.27
CA LYS A 4 -51.26 31.13 -7.29
C LYS A 4 -49.91 30.95 -8.03
N LYS A 5 -49.06 31.97 -8.03
CA LYS A 5 -47.68 31.90 -8.58
C LYS A 5 -46.79 31.05 -7.66
N SER A 6 -46.31 29.92 -8.19
CA SER A 6 -45.31 29.03 -7.60
C SER A 6 -43.96 29.76 -7.47
N ARG A 7 -43.53 30.02 -6.22
CA ARG A 7 -42.15 30.46 -5.90
C ARG A 7 -41.22 29.26 -5.96
N ARG A 8 -40.60 29.00 -7.12
CA ARG A 8 -39.41 28.14 -7.20
C ARG A 8 -38.26 28.88 -6.50
N GLY A 9 -37.98 28.48 -5.27
CA GLY A 9 -36.79 28.93 -4.53
C GLY A 9 -35.53 28.54 -5.29
N GLY A 10 -34.85 29.52 -5.85
CA GLY A 10 -33.56 29.34 -6.51
C GLY A 10 -32.55 28.78 -5.51
N MET A 11 -32.11 27.53 -5.75
CA MET A 11 -30.90 27.02 -5.13
C MET A 11 -29.74 27.94 -5.54
N ARG A 12 -29.23 28.72 -4.58
CA ARG A 12 -27.99 29.47 -4.78
C ARG A 12 -26.89 28.48 -5.18
N PRO A 13 -26.13 28.74 -6.26
CA PRO A 13 -25.01 27.89 -6.64
C PRO A 13 -24.05 27.81 -5.45
N THR A 14 -23.81 26.59 -4.98
CA THR A 14 -22.81 26.37 -3.93
C THR A 14 -21.45 26.82 -4.45
N PRO A 15 -20.72 27.68 -3.72
CA PRO A 15 -19.45 28.21 -4.20
C PRO A 15 -18.51 27.05 -4.52
N LYS A 16 -18.01 27.02 -5.76
CA LYS A 16 -17.06 26.01 -6.25
C LYS A 16 -15.91 25.90 -5.25
N ARG A 17 -15.91 24.78 -4.55
CA ARG A 17 -15.04 24.44 -3.43
C ARG A 17 -13.59 24.42 -3.93
N ARG A 18 -12.88 25.55 -3.81
CA ARG A 18 -11.43 25.59 -4.07
C ARG A 18 -10.75 24.65 -3.07
N VAL A 19 -10.39 23.46 -3.55
CA VAL A 19 -9.57 22.49 -2.82
C VAL A 19 -8.18 23.12 -2.69
N ARG A 20 -7.97 23.93 -1.64
CA ARG A 20 -6.66 24.50 -1.27
C ARG A 20 -5.60 23.43 -0.93
N ARG A 21 -5.94 22.14 -0.91
CA ARG A 21 -5.13 21.02 -0.40
C ARG A 21 -3.91 20.63 -1.25
N ALA A 22 -3.69 21.22 -2.42
CA ALA A 22 -2.70 20.70 -3.37
C ALA A 22 -1.41 21.54 -3.52
N LYS A 23 -1.38 22.80 -3.09
CA LYS A 23 -0.31 23.73 -3.50
C LYS A 23 1.02 23.58 -2.77
N ASP A 24 1.02 23.12 -1.52
CA ASP A 24 2.23 23.27 -0.69
C ASP A 24 3.12 22.01 -0.68
N GLY A 25 2.80 20.98 -1.49
CA GLY A 25 3.53 19.70 -1.48
C GLY A 25 3.38 18.87 -0.19
N LYS A 26 2.88 19.46 0.90
CA LYS A 26 2.70 18.82 2.22
C LYS A 26 1.56 17.80 2.21
N HIS A 27 1.79 16.68 2.90
CA HIS A 27 0.73 15.73 3.27
C HIS A 27 0.13 16.14 4.61
N TYR A 28 -1.17 15.91 4.81
CA TYR A 28 -1.85 16.33 6.04
C TYR A 28 -2.56 15.14 6.70
N LYS A 29 -2.44 15.04 8.03
CA LYS A 29 -3.08 14.01 8.87
C LYS A 29 -4.05 14.62 9.89
N VAL A 30 -4.85 13.75 10.51
CA VAL A 30 -5.65 14.12 11.68
C VAL A 30 -4.71 14.25 12.89
N PRO A 31 -4.82 15.31 13.71
CA PRO A 31 -4.01 15.49 14.92
C PRO A 31 -4.17 14.30 15.87
N GLY A 32 -3.09 13.91 16.54
CA GLY A 32 -3.10 12.76 17.44
C GLY A 32 -3.16 11.41 16.73
N PHE A 33 -2.55 11.31 15.54
CA PHE A 33 -2.31 10.02 14.91
C PHE A 33 -0.89 9.55 15.27
N ASP A 34 -0.80 8.51 16.10
CA ASP A 34 0.42 7.78 16.43
C ASP A 34 0.19 6.29 16.15
N ALA A 35 0.90 5.77 15.15
CA ALA A 35 0.77 4.40 14.68
C ALA A 35 1.09 3.35 15.76
N PHE A 36 1.90 3.72 16.76
CA PHE A 36 2.48 2.78 17.74
C PHE A 36 2.22 3.16 19.19
N SER A 37 1.50 4.25 19.49
CA SER A 37 1.11 4.55 20.86
C SER A 37 0.30 3.40 21.45
N PRO A 38 0.71 2.79 22.56
CA PRO A 38 -0.08 1.77 23.23
C PRO A 38 -1.40 2.39 23.75
N HIS A 39 -1.43 3.69 24.03
CA HIS A 39 -2.58 4.39 24.59
C HIS A 39 -3.59 4.83 23.51
N PRO A 40 -4.90 4.66 23.76
CA PRO A 40 -5.92 5.23 22.89
C PRO A 40 -5.86 6.76 22.96
N ILE A 41 -5.60 7.40 21.83
CA ILE A 41 -5.65 8.87 21.75
C ILE A 41 -7.12 9.29 21.81
N LEU A 42 -7.52 9.89 22.93
CA LEU A 42 -8.86 10.41 23.16
C LEU A 42 -9.11 11.64 22.29
N THR A 43 -9.55 11.44 21.05
CA THR A 43 -10.06 12.54 20.23
C THR A 43 -11.45 12.92 20.73
N LYS A 44 -11.61 14.14 21.27
CA LYS A 44 -12.92 14.68 21.64
C LYS A 44 -13.86 14.63 20.42
N PRO A 45 -15.11 14.17 20.57
CA PRO A 45 -16.08 14.18 19.48
C PRO A 45 -16.25 15.62 18.96
N LEU A 46 -16.21 15.80 17.63
CA LEU A 46 -16.42 17.12 17.05
C LEU A 46 -17.89 17.48 17.08
N ALA A 47 -18.17 18.75 17.40
CA ALA A 47 -19.50 19.30 17.30
C ALA A 47 -20.01 19.24 15.85
N LYS A 48 -21.34 19.12 15.69
CA LYS A 48 -22.00 19.05 14.39
C LYS A 48 -21.61 20.27 13.54
N GLY A 49 -20.93 20.03 12.42
CA GLY A 49 -20.46 21.07 11.49
C GLY A 49 -18.99 21.48 11.65
N GLN A 50 -18.31 21.09 12.73
CA GLN A 50 -16.86 21.30 12.85
C GLN A 50 -16.09 20.28 12.01
N ARG A 51 -15.08 20.75 11.29
CA ARG A 51 -14.16 19.91 10.53
C ARG A 51 -12.92 19.64 11.38
N GLN A 52 -12.41 18.41 11.33
CA GLN A 52 -11.09 18.10 11.88
C GLN A 52 -10.06 19.02 11.24
N LYS A 53 -9.36 19.81 12.07
CA LYS A 53 -8.21 20.59 11.65
C LYS A 53 -7.13 19.59 11.26
N LEU A 54 -6.78 19.52 9.98
CA LEU A 54 -5.69 18.66 9.54
C LEU A 54 -4.36 19.33 9.87
N VAL A 55 -3.40 18.54 10.35
CA VAL A 55 -2.05 18.98 10.69
C VAL A 55 -1.10 18.47 9.59
N PRO A 56 -0.16 19.29 9.10
CA PRO A 56 0.87 18.80 8.19
C PRO A 56 1.61 17.61 8.83
N CYS A 57 1.89 16.57 8.04
CA CYS A 57 2.76 15.50 8.45
C CYS A 57 4.19 16.03 8.43
N GLU A 58 4.73 16.30 9.60
CA GLU A 58 6.16 16.52 9.79
C GLU A 58 6.86 15.18 10.00
N GLU A 59 8.11 15.12 9.55
CA GLU A 59 8.96 13.95 9.77
C GLU A 59 9.23 13.81 11.27
N ILE A 60 9.13 12.58 11.77
CA ILE A 60 9.31 12.30 13.20
C ILE A 60 10.80 12.35 13.49
N ILE A 61 11.22 13.29 14.33
CA ILE A 61 12.61 13.38 14.82
C ILE A 61 12.84 12.25 15.82
N GLU A 62 13.99 11.59 15.72
CA GLU A 62 14.37 10.52 16.64
C GLU A 62 14.49 11.04 18.08
N PRO A 63 13.98 10.31 19.08
CA PRO A 63 14.02 10.76 20.46
C PRO A 63 15.45 10.67 21.02
N GLU A 64 15.94 11.78 21.57
CA GLU A 64 17.26 11.83 22.23
C GLU A 64 17.33 11.01 23.53
N LYS A 65 16.17 10.74 24.17
CA LYS A 65 16.07 10.05 25.46
C LYS A 65 15.01 8.94 25.43
N GLY A 66 15.18 7.96 26.33
CA GLY A 66 14.23 6.85 26.53
C GLY A 66 14.62 5.57 25.79
N ILE A 67 13.76 4.55 25.87
CA ILE A 67 14.01 3.19 25.33
C ILE A 67 14.20 3.14 23.79
N HIS A 68 13.88 4.23 23.10
CA HIS A 68 14.05 4.36 21.65
C HIS A 68 15.25 5.26 21.28
N SER A 69 16.03 5.73 22.26
CA SER A 69 17.21 6.58 22.03
C SER A 69 18.45 5.75 21.73
N PHE A 70 19.35 6.30 20.90
CA PHE A 70 20.64 5.69 20.62
C PHE A 70 21.48 5.49 21.89
N ALA A 71 21.45 6.45 22.81
CA ALA A 71 22.16 6.36 24.09
C ALA A 71 21.67 5.16 24.93
N TRP A 72 20.36 4.88 24.94
CA TRP A 72 19.82 3.70 25.62
C TRP A 72 20.29 2.41 24.95
N ALA A 73 20.26 2.32 23.62
CA ALA A 73 20.74 1.15 22.90
C ALA A 73 22.24 0.89 23.15
N ALA A 74 23.06 1.94 23.14
CA ALA A 74 24.50 1.85 23.40
C ALA A 74 24.85 1.47 24.85
N SER A 75 23.93 1.68 25.80
CA SER A 75 24.14 1.31 27.21
C SER A 75 23.94 -0.18 27.50
N ILE A 76 23.46 -0.96 26.51
CA ILE A 76 23.19 -2.39 26.69
C ILE A 76 24.52 -3.15 26.66
N VAL A 77 24.86 -3.79 27.78
CA VAL A 77 26.00 -4.71 27.86
C VAL A 77 25.71 -5.95 27.00
N PRO A 78 26.53 -6.26 25.98
CA PRO A 78 26.34 -7.44 25.14
C PRO A 78 26.36 -8.72 25.98
N GLN A 79 25.39 -9.60 25.76
CA GLN A 79 25.34 -10.91 26.42
C GLN A 79 26.25 -11.90 25.69
N THR A 80 27.11 -12.59 26.43
CA THR A 80 28.14 -13.49 25.89
C THR A 80 27.74 -14.97 25.92
N THR A 81 26.50 -15.29 26.28
CA THR A 81 26.03 -16.67 26.43
C THR A 81 24.76 -16.96 25.62
N GLY A 82 24.55 -18.25 25.31
CA GLY A 82 23.34 -18.75 24.65
C GLY A 82 23.11 -18.16 23.26
N PHE A 83 21.84 -17.90 22.91
CA PHE A 83 21.47 -17.35 21.62
C PHE A 83 22.12 -15.98 21.31
N LEU A 84 22.36 -15.16 22.33
CA LEU A 84 22.86 -13.80 22.14
C LEU A 84 24.38 -13.72 21.95
N SER A 85 25.11 -14.82 22.18
CA SER A 85 26.53 -14.91 21.88
C SER A 85 26.84 -15.10 20.40
N PHE A 86 25.86 -15.56 19.60
CA PHE A 86 26.05 -15.72 18.16
C PHE A 86 26.29 -14.36 17.49
N PRO A 87 27.10 -14.29 16.41
CA PRO A 87 27.20 -13.11 15.55
C PRO A 87 25.82 -12.60 15.11
N PHE A 88 25.70 -11.28 14.96
CA PHE A 88 24.43 -10.63 14.66
C PHE A 88 23.76 -11.22 13.40
N GLU A 89 24.55 -11.56 12.38
CA GLU A 89 24.08 -12.12 11.13
C GLU A 89 23.39 -13.48 11.33
N LEU A 90 23.89 -14.32 12.23
CA LEU A 90 23.25 -15.58 12.59
C LEU A 90 21.97 -15.35 13.40
N ARG A 91 21.98 -14.37 14.33
CA ARG A 91 20.78 -13.99 15.07
C ARG A 91 19.68 -13.48 14.15
N VAL A 92 20.04 -12.69 13.14
CA VAL A 92 19.12 -12.19 12.11
C VAL A 92 18.43 -13.33 11.35
N LYS A 93 19.16 -14.39 10.96
CA LYS A 93 18.56 -15.58 10.33
C LYS A 93 17.59 -16.32 11.27
N ILE A 94 17.93 -16.41 12.55
CA ILE A 94 17.04 -17.01 13.55
C ILE A 94 15.78 -16.15 13.73
N TYR A 95 15.92 -14.83 13.79
CA TYR A 95 14.77 -13.92 13.86
C TYR A 95 13.87 -14.01 12.62
N GLU A 96 14.44 -14.19 11.44
CA GLU A 96 13.70 -14.42 10.20
C GLU A 96 12.78 -15.65 10.33
N HIS A 97 13.31 -16.79 10.77
CA HIS A 97 12.52 -17.99 11.03
C HIS A 97 11.46 -17.80 12.12
N ILE A 98 11.76 -17.03 13.17
CA ILE A 98 10.76 -16.70 14.19
C ILE A 98 9.61 -15.86 13.58
N ILE A 99 9.94 -14.90 12.72
CA ILE A 99 8.96 -14.04 12.03
C ILE A 99 8.11 -14.84 11.04
N GLU A 100 8.69 -15.84 10.37
CA GLU A 100 7.95 -16.80 9.53
C GLU A 100 6.97 -17.62 10.36
N GLY A 101 7.35 -18.04 11.58
CA GLY A 101 6.50 -18.78 12.52
C GLY A 101 5.38 -17.97 13.19
N PHE A 102 5.27 -16.67 12.92
CA PHE A 102 4.18 -15.85 13.41
C PHE A 102 2.82 -16.25 12.83
N SER A 103 1.73 -15.90 13.51
CA SER A 103 0.37 -16.30 13.09
C SER A 103 -0.06 -15.79 11.72
N CYS A 104 0.63 -14.78 11.17
CA CYS A 104 0.41 -14.33 9.80
C CYS A 104 1.05 -15.23 8.73
N GLY A 105 1.95 -16.14 9.10
CA GLY A 105 2.73 -16.94 8.14
C GLY A 105 3.43 -16.06 7.12
N GLU A 106 3.37 -16.43 5.85
CA GLU A 106 3.98 -15.68 4.73
C GLU A 106 3.12 -14.50 4.24
N GLU A 107 1.93 -14.30 4.79
CA GLU A 107 1.02 -13.26 4.33
C GLU A 107 1.61 -11.85 4.54
N PRO A 108 1.43 -10.94 3.56
CA PRO A 108 1.88 -9.57 3.71
C PRO A 108 1.16 -8.88 4.86
N ILE A 109 1.89 -7.97 5.52
CA ILE A 109 1.28 -7.00 6.43
C ILE A 109 0.37 -6.12 5.58
N ASN A 110 -0.90 -6.03 5.97
CA ASN A 110 -1.92 -5.24 5.29
C ASN A 110 -2.36 -4.08 6.20
N PRO A 111 -1.61 -2.96 6.29
CA PRO A 111 -1.93 -1.91 7.23
C PRO A 111 -3.31 -1.33 6.94
N ARG A 112 -4.23 -1.42 7.90
CA ARG A 112 -5.55 -0.81 7.89
C ARG A 112 -5.61 0.23 8.98
N LYS A 113 -6.17 1.39 8.69
CA LYS A 113 -6.40 2.41 9.70
C LYS A 113 -7.64 2.03 10.53
N LYS A 114 -7.47 1.83 11.84
CA LYS A 114 -8.57 1.65 12.80
C LYS A 114 -8.42 2.70 13.90
N GLY A 115 -9.23 3.76 13.80
CA GLY A 115 -9.07 4.94 14.65
C GLY A 115 -7.71 5.61 14.44
N ASN A 116 -6.93 5.69 15.51
CA ASN A 116 -5.58 6.28 15.51
C ASN A 116 -4.45 5.25 15.35
N LYS A 117 -4.77 3.96 15.19
CA LYS A 117 -3.80 2.87 15.07
C LYS A 117 -3.86 2.22 13.69
N PHE A 118 -2.79 1.51 13.34
CA PHE A 118 -2.81 0.55 12.24
C PHE A 118 -3.02 -0.87 12.77
N CYS A 119 -3.80 -1.66 12.05
CA CYS A 119 -3.95 -3.10 12.29
C CYS A 119 -3.80 -3.85 10.97
N SER A 120 -3.40 -5.12 11.01
CA SER A 120 -3.45 -6.00 9.84
C SER A 120 -4.56 -7.03 10.04
N PRO A 121 -5.56 -7.12 9.15
CA PRO A 121 -6.59 -8.15 9.25
C PRO A 121 -6.03 -9.57 9.18
N THR A 122 -4.95 -9.74 8.40
CA THR A 122 -4.21 -11.01 8.25
C THR A 122 -3.36 -11.35 9.47
N TRP A 123 -3.14 -10.39 10.38
CA TRP A 123 -2.29 -10.57 11.54
C TRP A 123 -2.88 -9.92 12.80
N ARG A 124 -3.85 -10.62 13.39
CA ARG A 124 -4.60 -10.10 14.54
C ARG A 124 -3.76 -9.93 15.81
N LYS A 125 -2.72 -10.77 15.98
CA LYS A 125 -1.88 -10.82 17.19
C LYS A 125 -0.51 -10.15 17.03
N ILE A 126 -0.32 -9.30 16.02
CA ILE A 126 0.97 -8.65 15.74
C ILE A 126 1.62 -8.01 16.97
N ALA A 127 0.84 -7.26 17.76
CA ALA A 127 1.35 -6.59 18.96
C ALA A 127 1.75 -7.62 20.03
N GLU A 128 0.97 -8.68 20.24
CA GLU A 128 1.26 -9.71 21.23
C GLU A 128 2.53 -10.49 20.88
N GLU A 129 2.65 -10.95 19.64
CA GLU A 129 3.78 -11.76 19.16
C GLU A 129 5.08 -10.95 19.13
N THR A 130 5.03 -9.70 18.63
CA THR A 130 6.20 -8.82 18.65
C THR A 130 6.59 -8.42 20.08
N THR A 131 5.61 -8.21 20.97
CA THR A 131 5.88 -7.91 22.39
C THR A 131 6.58 -9.08 23.08
N LYS A 132 6.12 -10.33 22.85
CA LYS A 132 6.74 -11.53 23.42
C LYS A 132 8.24 -11.62 23.13
N ILE A 133 8.65 -11.35 21.89
CA ILE A 133 10.08 -11.30 21.52
C ILE A 133 10.78 -10.14 22.21
N SER A 134 10.18 -8.95 22.15
CA SER A 134 10.77 -7.73 22.69
C SER A 134 10.98 -7.76 24.21
N LEU A 135 10.26 -8.63 24.93
CA LEU A 135 10.35 -8.81 26.38
C LEU A 135 11.40 -9.84 26.82
N LEU A 136 12.04 -10.57 25.90
CA LEU A 136 13.06 -11.58 26.26
C LEU A 136 14.30 -10.94 26.88
N SER A 137 14.83 -9.89 26.27
CA SER A 137 15.93 -9.10 26.81
C SER A 137 16.03 -7.74 26.10
N ARG A 138 16.77 -6.79 26.69
CA ARG A 138 17.02 -5.49 26.06
C ARG A 138 17.80 -5.62 24.75
N GLN A 139 18.74 -6.57 24.67
CA GLN A 139 19.50 -6.82 23.45
C GLN A 139 18.59 -7.38 22.35
N VAL A 140 17.68 -8.33 22.68
CA VAL A 140 16.68 -8.82 21.71
C VAL A 140 15.76 -7.70 21.24
N TYR A 141 15.35 -6.80 22.15
CA TYR A 141 14.56 -5.63 21.79
C TYR A 141 15.27 -4.77 20.75
N VAL A 142 16.55 -4.43 20.96
CA VAL A 142 17.34 -3.62 20.01
C VAL A 142 17.56 -4.36 18.70
N ASP A 143 17.95 -5.62 18.77
CA ASP A 143 18.17 -6.44 17.58
C ASP A 143 16.89 -6.52 16.73
N PHE A 144 15.74 -6.79 17.35
CA PHE A 144 14.47 -7.00 16.65
C PHE A 144 13.75 -5.70 16.27
N VAL A 145 13.46 -4.84 17.26
CA VAL A 145 12.70 -3.59 17.07
C VAL A 145 13.61 -2.50 16.53
N GLY A 146 14.78 -2.30 17.15
CA GLY A 146 15.74 -1.26 16.75
C GLY A 146 16.23 -1.46 15.31
N SER A 147 16.60 -2.69 14.94
CA SER A 147 17.02 -3.01 13.56
C SER A 147 15.85 -3.17 12.59
N SER A 148 14.61 -2.93 13.04
CA SER A 148 13.41 -2.96 12.19
C SER A 148 13.22 -4.28 11.43
N LEU A 149 13.61 -5.42 12.02
CA LEU A 149 13.66 -6.72 11.33
C LEU A 149 12.29 -7.14 10.80
N LEU A 150 11.23 -6.85 11.55
CA LEU A 150 9.86 -7.08 11.11
C LEU A 150 9.56 -6.44 9.75
N TYR A 151 9.97 -5.18 9.57
CA TYR A 151 9.73 -4.40 8.35
C TYR A 151 10.61 -4.87 7.19
N ARG A 152 11.79 -5.39 7.53
CA ARG A 152 12.73 -5.95 6.56
C ARG A 152 12.23 -7.26 5.96
N PHE A 153 11.69 -8.14 6.78
CA PHE A 153 11.35 -9.50 6.37
C PHE A 153 9.91 -9.68 5.90
N LYS A 154 8.96 -8.84 6.35
CA LYS A 154 7.57 -8.96 5.91
C LYS A 154 7.25 -8.06 4.73
N PRO A 155 6.63 -8.58 3.66
CA PRO A 155 6.11 -7.74 2.59
C PRO A 155 4.92 -6.91 3.09
N PHE A 156 4.75 -5.72 2.52
CA PHE A 156 3.62 -4.84 2.82
C PHE A 156 2.66 -4.80 1.64
N SER A 157 1.36 -4.87 1.92
CA SER A 157 0.31 -4.75 0.92
C SER A 157 -0.64 -3.61 1.27
N PHE A 158 -0.78 -2.67 0.34
CA PHE A 158 -1.64 -1.49 0.50
C PHE A 158 -2.79 -1.55 -0.48
N SER A 159 -4.01 -1.52 0.06
CA SER A 159 -5.22 -1.53 -0.76
C SER A 159 -5.48 -0.23 -1.51
N SER A 160 -4.73 0.84 -1.24
CA SER A 160 -4.85 2.10 -1.99
C SER A 160 -3.62 2.98 -1.82
N PRO A 161 -3.36 3.91 -2.77
CA PRO A 161 -2.27 4.87 -2.66
C PRO A 161 -2.41 5.83 -1.48
N THR A 162 -3.64 6.18 -1.10
CA THR A 162 -3.93 7.03 0.05
C THR A 162 -3.54 6.35 1.36
N LEU A 163 -3.79 5.05 1.48
CA LEU A 163 -3.44 4.27 2.66
C LEU A 163 -1.92 4.15 2.80
N LEU A 164 -1.22 3.86 1.70
CA LEU A 164 0.23 3.86 1.63
C LEU A 164 0.81 5.19 2.09
N LEU A 165 0.33 6.32 1.53
CA LEU A 165 0.78 7.65 1.95
C LEU A 165 0.55 7.90 3.42
N ASN A 166 -0.64 7.59 3.93
CA ASN A 166 -0.96 7.78 5.34
C ASN A 166 -0.07 6.93 6.26
N TYR A 167 0.30 5.72 5.83
CA TYR A 167 1.17 4.83 6.58
C TYR A 167 2.63 5.30 6.57
N LEU A 168 3.19 5.58 5.40
CA LEU A 168 4.59 6.01 5.28
C LEU A 168 4.85 7.40 5.88
N CYS A 169 3.85 8.28 5.95
CA CYS A 169 4.01 9.63 6.52
C CYS A 169 4.05 9.67 8.05
N VAL A 170 3.70 8.59 8.72
CA VAL A 170 3.57 8.54 10.19
C VAL A 170 4.42 7.45 10.81
N MET A 171 5.08 6.66 9.97
CA MET A 171 6.03 5.64 10.37
C MET A 171 7.35 6.29 10.77
N ASN A 172 8.06 5.67 11.72
CA ASN A 172 9.43 6.07 12.05
C ASN A 172 10.31 6.00 10.77
N PRO A 173 11.08 7.05 10.44
CA PRO A 173 11.98 7.06 9.29
C PRO A 173 12.90 5.84 9.19
N LEU A 174 13.43 5.35 10.32
CA LEU A 174 14.27 4.14 10.37
C LEU A 174 13.53 2.91 9.86
N HIS A 175 12.30 2.69 10.36
CA HIS A 175 11.48 1.56 9.96
C HIS A 175 11.05 1.68 8.50
N LYS A 176 10.76 2.90 8.04
CA LYS A 176 10.36 3.18 6.66
C LYS A 176 11.46 2.74 5.68
N ASN A 177 12.72 3.00 6.01
CA ASN A 177 13.86 2.59 5.19
C ASN A 177 14.14 1.09 5.28
N ALA A 178 13.65 0.40 6.29
CA ALA A 178 13.77 -1.05 6.41
C ALA A 178 12.80 -1.82 5.50
N ILE A 179 11.72 -1.20 5.01
CA ILE A 179 10.74 -1.87 4.14
C ILE A 179 11.39 -2.30 2.82
N ARG A 180 11.39 -3.60 2.55
CA ARG A 180 11.99 -4.19 1.32
C ARG A 180 11.00 -4.47 0.21
N SER A 181 9.77 -4.86 0.54
CA SER A 181 8.78 -5.28 -0.47
C SER A 181 7.43 -4.61 -0.25
N ILE A 182 6.91 -3.97 -1.29
CA ILE A 182 5.59 -3.32 -1.28
C ILE A 182 4.75 -3.81 -2.46
N THR A 183 3.54 -4.26 -2.16
CA THR A 183 2.44 -4.41 -3.11
C THR A 183 1.46 -3.24 -2.96
N LEU A 184 1.17 -2.55 -4.05
CA LEU A 184 0.25 -1.41 -4.09
C LEU A 184 -0.90 -1.68 -5.06
N ASN A 185 -2.12 -1.71 -4.52
CA ASN A 185 -3.34 -1.78 -5.33
C ASN A 185 -3.78 -0.37 -5.75
N ILE A 186 -4.03 -0.20 -7.04
CA ILE A 186 -4.47 1.05 -7.67
C ILE A 186 -5.78 0.77 -8.40
N HIS A 187 -6.84 1.46 -8.02
CA HIS A 187 -8.13 1.33 -8.67
C HIS A 187 -8.28 2.45 -9.70
N PHE A 188 -8.36 2.08 -10.98
CA PHE A 188 -8.74 3.02 -12.03
C PHE A 188 -10.25 3.23 -12.03
N LEU A 189 -10.63 4.44 -12.40
CA LEU A 189 -12.01 4.81 -12.66
C LEU A 189 -12.13 5.16 -14.15
N PRO A 190 -13.31 5.04 -14.77
CA PRO A 190 -13.50 5.35 -16.19
C PRO A 190 -12.97 6.75 -16.57
N ASN A 191 -13.08 7.70 -15.63
CA ASN A 191 -12.66 9.09 -15.81
C ASN A 191 -11.31 9.43 -15.14
N SER A 192 -10.69 8.48 -14.45
CA SER A 192 -9.44 8.70 -13.70
C SER A 192 -8.55 7.46 -13.75
N THR A 193 -7.66 7.45 -14.75
CA THR A 193 -6.64 6.42 -14.99
C THR A 193 -5.23 6.91 -14.64
N THR A 194 -5.14 7.97 -13.83
CA THR A 194 -3.86 8.58 -13.49
C THR A 194 -3.18 7.85 -12.35
N LEU A 195 -1.90 7.55 -12.54
CA LEU A 195 -1.03 7.03 -11.50
C LEU A 195 -0.85 8.03 -10.34
N PRO A 196 -0.85 7.58 -9.07
CA PRO A 196 -0.79 8.42 -7.88
C PRO A 196 0.61 9.01 -7.66
N LYS A 197 0.94 10.09 -8.39
CA LYS A 197 2.29 10.73 -8.36
C LYS A 197 2.85 10.93 -6.96
N LYS A 198 2.06 11.46 -6.03
CA LYS A 198 2.50 11.70 -4.64
C LYS A 198 2.91 10.43 -3.90
N ALA A 199 2.18 9.32 -4.09
CA ALA A 199 2.50 8.04 -3.45
C ALA A 199 3.87 7.55 -3.91
N PHE A 200 4.13 7.62 -5.22
CA PHE A 200 5.42 7.22 -5.77
C PHE A 200 6.56 8.15 -5.39
N THR A 201 6.33 9.46 -5.28
CA THR A 201 7.34 10.39 -4.73
C THR A 201 7.69 10.10 -3.26
N TYR A 202 6.78 9.51 -2.49
CA TYR A 202 7.10 9.06 -1.13
C TYR A 202 7.83 7.72 -1.12
N LEU A 203 7.48 6.82 -2.05
CA LEU A 203 8.17 5.54 -2.24
C LEU A 203 9.60 5.72 -2.73
N SER A 204 9.87 6.71 -3.58
CA SER A 204 11.23 7.02 -4.03
C SER A 204 12.16 7.48 -2.90
N LYS A 205 11.59 7.82 -1.72
CA LYS A 205 12.35 8.15 -0.51
C LYS A 205 12.58 6.94 0.40
N CYS A 206 12.06 5.76 0.07
CA CYS A 206 12.31 4.53 0.81
C CYS A 206 13.59 3.89 0.26
N ALA A 207 14.75 4.26 0.80
CA ALA A 207 16.04 3.84 0.25
C ALA A 207 16.26 2.32 0.26
N GLY A 208 15.60 1.60 1.19
CA GLY A 208 15.69 0.15 1.26
C GLY A 208 14.66 -0.61 0.41
N LEU A 209 13.79 0.06 -0.34
CA LEU A 209 12.78 -0.63 -1.14
C LEU A 209 13.45 -1.40 -2.29
N GLU A 210 13.31 -2.71 -2.30
CA GLU A 210 13.92 -3.61 -3.29
C GLU A 210 12.88 -4.16 -4.25
N GLU A 211 11.64 -4.37 -3.80
CA GLU A 211 10.56 -4.94 -4.60
C GLU A 211 9.33 -4.03 -4.57
N LEU A 212 8.82 -3.71 -5.76
CA LEU A 212 7.57 -2.97 -5.92
C LEU A 212 6.64 -3.72 -6.87
N ARG A 213 5.48 -4.16 -6.37
CA ARG A 213 4.42 -4.77 -7.16
C ARG A 213 3.22 -3.83 -7.23
N ILE A 214 2.83 -3.41 -8.43
CA ILE A 214 1.67 -2.57 -8.69
C ILE A 214 0.57 -3.43 -9.28
N ARG A 215 -0.58 -3.44 -8.63
CA ARG A 215 -1.79 -4.14 -9.09
C ARG A 215 -2.84 -3.11 -9.51
N ILE A 216 -3.09 -3.01 -10.81
CA ILE A 216 -4.07 -2.08 -11.37
C ILE A 216 -5.42 -2.78 -11.50
N HIS A 217 -6.39 -2.40 -10.69
CA HIS A 217 -7.76 -2.83 -10.84
C HIS A 217 -8.44 -1.99 -11.91
N LEU A 218 -8.88 -2.66 -12.98
CA LEU A 218 -9.57 -2.03 -14.09
C LEU A 218 -11.10 -2.09 -13.88
N PRO A 219 -11.83 -0.99 -14.06
CA PRO A 219 -13.29 -1.03 -14.13
C PRO A 219 -13.72 -1.65 -15.46
N LEU A 220 -14.88 -2.33 -15.47
CA LEU A 220 -15.41 -3.02 -16.66
C LEU A 220 -15.48 -2.12 -17.92
N ALA A 221 -15.80 -0.84 -17.74
CA ALA A 221 -15.87 0.13 -18.82
C ALA A 221 -14.52 0.42 -19.50
N LEU A 222 -13.40 0.02 -18.90
CA LEU A 222 -12.05 0.11 -19.45
C LEU A 222 -11.48 -1.25 -19.85
N CYS A 223 -12.31 -2.30 -19.91
CA CYS A 223 -11.91 -3.62 -20.36
C CYS A 223 -12.57 -3.95 -21.69
N ARG A 224 -11.85 -4.65 -22.56
CA ARG A 224 -12.42 -5.40 -23.68
C ARG A 224 -12.16 -6.87 -23.44
N PHE A 225 -13.18 -7.68 -23.67
CA PHE A 225 -13.04 -9.13 -23.59
C PHE A 225 -12.83 -9.67 -25.00
N SER A 226 -11.93 -10.64 -25.13
CA SER A 226 -11.82 -11.41 -26.36
C SER A 226 -13.17 -12.07 -26.66
N PRO A 227 -13.64 -12.03 -27.93
CA PRO A 227 -14.84 -12.77 -28.33
C PRO A 227 -14.62 -14.29 -28.26
N THR A 228 -13.35 -14.73 -28.23
CA THR A 228 -12.98 -16.14 -28.26
C THR A 228 -12.84 -16.68 -26.84
N PHE A 229 -13.70 -17.65 -26.51
CA PHE A 229 -13.59 -18.41 -25.27
C PHE A 229 -12.75 -19.66 -25.54
N THR A 230 -11.64 -19.79 -24.82
CA THR A 230 -10.77 -20.96 -24.95
C THR A 230 -11.05 -21.91 -23.79
N ARG A 231 -11.20 -23.20 -24.11
CA ARG A 231 -11.23 -24.26 -23.11
C ARG A 231 -9.89 -25.00 -23.18
N PRO A 232 -9.04 -24.92 -22.14
CA PRO A 232 -7.80 -25.69 -22.12
C PRO A 232 -8.10 -27.19 -22.24
N PRO A 233 -7.25 -27.98 -22.92
CA PRO A 233 -7.48 -29.41 -23.16
C PRO A 233 -7.72 -30.25 -21.90
N GLN A 234 -7.25 -29.77 -20.74
CA GLN A 234 -7.34 -30.45 -19.44
C GLN A 234 -8.18 -29.69 -18.41
N SER A 235 -8.97 -28.69 -18.84
CA SER A 235 -9.78 -27.89 -17.91
C SER A 235 -11.25 -27.86 -18.31
N ASN A 236 -12.12 -27.96 -17.32
CA ASN A 236 -13.56 -27.71 -17.48
C ASN A 236 -13.90 -26.23 -17.38
N VAL A 237 -12.88 -25.36 -17.27
CA VAL A 237 -13.04 -23.92 -17.04
C VAL A 237 -12.75 -23.19 -18.35
N TYR A 238 -13.74 -22.43 -18.82
CA TYR A 238 -13.55 -21.53 -19.95
C TYR A 238 -12.68 -20.36 -19.52
N ARG A 239 -11.82 -19.90 -20.43
CA ARG A 239 -10.98 -18.72 -20.23
C ARG A 239 -11.36 -17.64 -21.23
N VAL A 240 -11.24 -16.39 -20.78
CA VAL A 240 -11.45 -15.22 -21.62
C VAL A 240 -10.34 -14.21 -21.35
N ALA A 241 -9.72 -13.72 -22.43
CA ALA A 241 -8.69 -12.71 -22.31
C ALA A 241 -9.30 -11.32 -22.11
N ILE A 242 -8.72 -10.51 -21.23
CA ILE A 242 -8.98 -9.07 -21.14
C ILE A 242 -7.85 -8.28 -21.79
N SER A 243 -8.23 -7.31 -22.60
CA SER A 243 -7.35 -6.29 -23.14
C SER A 243 -7.82 -4.90 -22.76
N LEU A 244 -6.91 -3.94 -22.89
CA LEU A 244 -7.24 -2.52 -22.77
C LEU A 244 -7.92 -2.04 -24.06
N PRO A 245 -8.68 -0.94 -24.03
CA PRO A 245 -9.25 -0.37 -25.24
C PRO A 245 -8.15 0.09 -26.20
N PRO A 246 -8.35 -0.02 -27.52
CA PRO A 246 -7.36 0.34 -28.53
C PRO A 246 -7.09 1.85 -28.62
N ASP A 247 -7.82 2.66 -27.84
CA ASP A 247 -7.53 4.09 -27.72
C ASP A 247 -6.18 4.35 -27.02
N GLY A 248 -5.56 3.32 -26.44
CA GLY A 248 -4.25 3.36 -25.79
C GLY A 248 -4.20 4.31 -24.59
N LYS A 249 -5.35 4.81 -24.11
CA LYS A 249 -5.40 5.89 -23.11
C LYS A 249 -4.81 5.45 -21.78
N VAL A 250 -5.09 4.21 -21.37
CA VAL A 250 -4.59 3.62 -20.12
C VAL A 250 -3.08 3.40 -20.20
N GLU A 251 -2.61 2.75 -21.27
CA GLU A 251 -1.19 2.49 -21.49
C GLU A 251 -0.39 3.80 -21.55
N LYS A 252 -0.88 4.78 -22.31
CA LYS A 252 -0.27 6.11 -22.39
C LYS A 252 -0.15 6.76 -21.00
N LYS A 253 -1.18 6.65 -20.16
CA LYS A 253 -1.15 7.21 -18.79
C LYS A 253 -0.17 6.51 -17.87
N ILE A 254 0.00 5.20 -18.03
CA ILE A 254 1.00 4.42 -17.29
C ILE A 254 2.40 4.82 -17.78
N ARG A 255 2.65 4.86 -19.10
CA ARG A 255 3.92 5.31 -19.70
C ARG A 255 4.27 6.74 -19.30
N GLU A 256 3.31 7.65 -19.30
CA GLU A 256 3.47 9.03 -18.80
C GLU A 256 3.83 9.04 -17.30
N GLY A 257 3.25 8.13 -16.51
CA GLY A 257 3.53 8.01 -15.09
C GLY A 257 4.93 7.45 -14.78
N VAL A 258 5.44 6.57 -15.65
CA VAL A 258 6.82 6.05 -15.60
C VAL A 258 7.79 7.14 -16.04
N SER A 259 7.65 7.68 -17.26
CA SER A 259 8.60 8.63 -17.85
C SER A 259 8.60 10.02 -17.23
N LYS A 260 7.43 10.56 -16.89
CA LYS A 260 7.24 11.96 -16.42
C LYS A 260 6.53 12.04 -15.07
N GLY A 261 6.23 10.90 -14.45
CA GLY A 261 5.50 10.82 -13.20
C GLY A 261 6.39 10.45 -12.03
N GLY A 262 5.75 10.28 -10.87
CA GLY A 262 6.47 9.89 -9.66
C GLY A 262 7.00 8.46 -9.70
N LEU A 263 6.49 7.60 -10.58
CA LEU A 263 6.88 6.18 -10.61
C LEU A 263 8.33 6.01 -11.09
N GLY A 264 8.74 6.72 -12.14
CA GLY A 264 10.15 6.71 -12.59
C GLY A 264 11.15 7.36 -11.61
N LEU A 265 10.67 7.96 -10.51
CA LEU A 265 11.54 8.40 -9.43
C LEU A 265 11.94 7.26 -8.49
N VAL A 266 11.19 6.14 -8.49
CA VAL A 266 11.53 4.96 -7.71
C VAL A 266 12.65 4.23 -8.43
N ARG A 267 13.85 4.18 -7.82
CA ARG A 267 15.06 3.60 -8.39
C ARG A 267 15.61 2.50 -7.50
N GLY A 268 16.53 1.69 -8.03
CA GLY A 268 17.23 0.66 -7.26
C GLY A 268 16.39 -0.57 -6.92
N LEU A 269 15.27 -0.77 -7.62
CA LEU A 269 14.44 -1.96 -7.46
C LEU A 269 15.19 -3.18 -8.03
N LYS A 270 15.19 -4.27 -7.27
CA LYS A 270 15.61 -5.60 -7.73
C LYS A 270 14.49 -6.30 -8.50
N MET A 271 13.24 -6.01 -8.13
CA MET A 271 12.06 -6.59 -8.76
C MET A 271 10.97 -5.54 -8.93
N PHE A 272 10.43 -5.43 -10.14
CA PHE A 272 9.24 -4.64 -10.42
C PHE A 272 8.14 -5.51 -11.04
N GLY A 273 6.98 -5.55 -10.37
CA GLY A 273 5.79 -6.22 -10.89
C GLY A 273 4.75 -5.20 -11.31
N LEU A 274 4.22 -5.31 -12.52
CA LEU A 274 2.98 -4.67 -12.92
C LEU A 274 1.99 -5.76 -13.32
N SER A 275 0.80 -5.74 -12.73
CA SER A 275 -0.28 -6.63 -13.14
C SER A 275 -1.62 -5.93 -13.15
N PHE A 276 -2.50 -6.41 -14.01
CA PHE A 276 -3.87 -5.94 -14.13
C PHE A 276 -4.80 -6.93 -13.44
N VAL A 277 -5.61 -6.44 -12.51
CA VAL A 277 -6.55 -7.25 -11.73
C VAL A 277 -7.94 -7.09 -12.33
N GLU A 278 -8.59 -8.24 -12.50
CA GLU A 278 -9.95 -8.39 -13.00
C GLU A 278 -10.95 -7.47 -12.25
N PRO A 279 -11.92 -6.84 -12.95
CA PRO A 279 -13.07 -6.22 -12.30
C PRO A 279 -13.90 -7.27 -11.55
N GLU A 280 -14.47 -6.91 -10.39
CA GLU A 280 -15.30 -7.83 -9.56
C GLU A 280 -16.54 -8.38 -10.29
N TYR A 281 -16.97 -7.76 -11.40
CA TYR A 281 -18.13 -8.18 -12.18
C TYR A 281 -17.72 -9.07 -13.36
N ARG A 282 -18.05 -10.36 -13.26
CA ARG A 282 -17.75 -11.37 -14.29
C ARG A 282 -18.87 -11.43 -15.34
N PRO A 283 -18.56 -11.38 -16.64
CA PRO A 283 -19.55 -11.71 -17.65
C PRO A 283 -20.02 -13.15 -17.44
N VAL A 284 -21.33 -13.35 -17.37
CA VAL A 284 -21.92 -14.69 -17.36
C VAL A 284 -22.14 -15.09 -18.80
N VAL A 285 -21.53 -16.18 -19.24
CA VAL A 285 -21.62 -16.63 -20.63
C VAL A 285 -22.59 -17.80 -20.69
N ALA A 286 -23.57 -17.73 -21.59
CA ALA A 286 -24.42 -18.86 -21.90
C ALA A 286 -23.68 -19.77 -22.89
N VAL A 287 -23.26 -20.95 -22.41
CA VAL A 287 -22.69 -22.01 -23.26
C VAL A 287 -23.60 -23.22 -23.14
N ASN A 288 -24.18 -23.67 -24.26
CA ASN A 288 -25.09 -24.83 -24.30
C ASN A 288 -26.18 -24.78 -23.21
N PHE A 289 -26.88 -23.64 -23.10
CA PHE A 289 -27.94 -23.40 -22.11
C PHE A 289 -27.49 -23.45 -20.63
N ARG A 290 -26.19 -23.44 -20.35
CA ARG A 290 -25.62 -23.30 -19.00
C ARG A 290 -24.85 -21.99 -18.87
N TYR A 291 -25.08 -21.29 -17.76
CA TYR A 291 -24.34 -20.11 -17.39
C TYR A 291 -22.99 -20.51 -16.77
N VAL A 292 -21.89 -20.23 -17.47
CA VAL A 292 -20.54 -20.51 -16.98
C VAL A 292 -19.82 -19.19 -16.70
N ARG A 293 -19.08 -19.14 -15.58
CA ARG A 293 -18.18 -18.03 -15.27
C ARG A 293 -16.80 -18.36 -15.82
N PRO A 294 -16.33 -17.68 -16.88
CA PRO A 294 -14.99 -17.89 -17.37
C PRO A 294 -13.96 -17.36 -16.36
N VAL A 295 -12.75 -17.93 -16.37
CA VAL A 295 -11.58 -17.33 -15.76
C VAL A 295 -11.07 -16.23 -16.69
N VAL A 296 -10.91 -15.03 -16.14
CA VAL A 296 -10.40 -13.89 -16.89
C VAL A 296 -8.89 -13.83 -16.74
N GLU A 297 -8.19 -13.81 -17.86
CA GLU A 297 -6.72 -13.72 -17.93
C GLU A 297 -6.32 -12.46 -18.71
N PRO A 298 -5.18 -11.81 -18.40
CA PRO A 298 -4.66 -10.75 -19.25
C PRO A 298 -4.39 -11.29 -20.67
N SER A 299 -4.62 -10.47 -21.69
CA SER A 299 -4.21 -10.80 -23.06
C SER A 299 -2.67 -10.79 -23.18
N GLU A 300 -2.14 -11.49 -24.19
CA GLU A 300 -0.69 -11.47 -24.49
C GLU A 300 -0.17 -10.04 -24.71
N GLU A 301 -0.99 -9.15 -25.31
CA GLU A 301 -0.67 -7.73 -25.46
C GLU A 301 -0.47 -7.02 -24.10
N LEU A 302 -1.33 -7.33 -23.13
CA LEU A 302 -1.31 -6.72 -21.81
C LEU A 302 -0.16 -7.27 -20.95
N GLU A 303 0.16 -8.56 -21.12
CA GLU A 303 1.35 -9.18 -20.55
C GLU A 303 2.62 -8.57 -21.15
N GLY A 304 2.71 -8.46 -22.48
CA GLY A 304 3.81 -7.82 -23.18
C GLY A 304 4.02 -6.36 -22.74
N PHE A 305 2.94 -5.59 -22.57
CA PHE A 305 3.00 -4.26 -22.00
C PHE A 305 3.54 -4.25 -20.55
N SER A 306 3.13 -5.22 -19.73
CA SER A 306 3.59 -5.32 -18.34
C SER A 306 5.08 -5.64 -18.25
N GLU A 307 5.58 -6.53 -19.13
CA GLU A 307 7.00 -6.86 -19.26
C GLU A 307 7.81 -5.67 -19.79
N GLU A 308 7.28 -4.91 -20.74
CA GLU A 308 7.93 -3.70 -21.24
C GLU A 308 8.13 -2.67 -20.11
N ILE A 309 7.08 -2.40 -19.33
CA ILE A 309 7.19 -1.48 -18.19
C ILE A 309 8.14 -2.03 -17.12
N ARG A 310 8.20 -3.34 -16.93
CA ARG A 310 9.18 -3.97 -16.03
C ARG A 310 10.60 -3.70 -16.47
N GLY A 311 10.93 -3.94 -17.74
CA GLY A 311 12.25 -3.65 -18.29
C GLY A 311 12.66 -2.18 -18.11
N LEU A 312 11.72 -1.25 -18.31
CA LEU A 312 11.96 0.17 -18.07
C LEU A 312 12.23 0.50 -16.60
N MET A 313 11.59 -0.18 -15.64
CA MET A 313 11.74 0.11 -14.22
C MET A 313 12.97 -0.55 -13.60
N GLU A 314 13.32 -1.77 -14.01
CA GLU A 314 14.48 -2.51 -13.50
C GLU A 314 15.81 -2.03 -14.14
N GLY A 315 15.74 -1.45 -15.34
CA GLY A 315 16.88 -0.84 -16.02
C GLY A 315 17.33 0.51 -15.45
N VAL A 316 16.52 1.15 -14.59
CA VAL A 316 16.85 2.43 -13.94
C VAL A 316 17.65 2.15 -12.67
N ARG A 317 18.96 1.96 -12.83
CA ARG A 317 19.94 1.96 -11.73
C ARG A 317 20.42 3.38 -11.44
#